data_AF-A0A7X9FYF9-F1
#
_entry.id   AF-A0A7X9FYF9-F1
#
_cell.length_a   1.000
_cell.length_b   1.000
_cell.length_c   1.000
_cell.angle_alpha   90.00
_cell.angle_beta   90.00
_cell.angle_gamma   90.00
#
_symmetry.space_group_name_H-M   'P 1'
#
loop_
_entity.id
_entity.type
_entity.pdbx_description
1 polymer ?
#
loop_
_entity_poly.entity_id
_entity_poly.type
_entity_poly.pdbx_seq_one_letter_code
_entity_poly.pdbx_strand_id
1 'polypeptide(L)'
;LKSEELDIALEPHGSVQIPVSVPEIEYSYGAHLNVYLGKDGKIIAHTQHELPGKIKSRPAGGILKLTETKNEIIAEGERFTYVFSRHYGTFTSLVIDGQEQLEGRMRLTAFRAATDNDRYAAEMG
;
A
#
# COMPACT_ATOMS: atom_id res chain seq x y z
N LEU A 1 5.15 18.10 6.88
CA LEU A 1 5.21 17.05 7.94
C LEU A 1 5.76 17.69 9.20
N LYS A 2 5.22 17.36 10.37
CA LYS A 2 5.72 17.84 11.66
C LYS A 2 6.81 16.89 12.15
N SER A 3 7.94 17.42 12.61
CA SER A 3 9.02 16.66 13.25
C SER A 3 9.54 17.46 14.44
N GLU A 4 9.99 16.75 15.46
CA GLU A 4 10.61 17.32 16.66
C GLU A 4 11.85 16.49 16.99
N GLU A 5 12.88 17.13 17.53
CA GLU A 5 14.12 16.51 17.95
C GLU A 5 14.37 16.88 19.41
N LEU A 6 14.88 15.91 20.19
CA LEU A 6 15.12 16.06 21.61
C LEU A 6 16.44 15.39 21.97
N ASP A 7 17.32 16.15 22.62
CA ASP A 7 18.52 15.60 23.24
C ASP A 7 18.15 14.92 24.57
N ILE A 8 18.57 13.67 24.73
CA ILE A 8 18.25 12.85 25.88
C ILE A 8 19.56 12.39 26.53
N ALA A 9 19.75 12.71 27.80
CA ALA A 9 20.79 12.14 28.63
C ALA A 9 20.20 10.98 29.46
N LEU A 10 20.69 9.76 29.24
CA LEU A 10 20.27 8.56 29.95
C LEU A 10 21.47 7.71 30.32
N GLU A 11 21.48 7.24 31.56
CA GLU A 11 22.44 6.23 32.02
C GLU A 11 22.13 4.86 31.39
N PRO A 12 23.12 3.94 31.32
CA PRO A 12 22.89 2.56 30.85
C PRO A 12 21.72 1.89 31.58
N HIS A 13 20.87 1.20 30.80
CA HIS A 13 19.62 0.56 31.28
C HIS A 13 18.57 1.53 31.85
N GLY A 14 18.77 2.84 31.73
CA GLY A 14 17.77 3.86 32.05
C GLY A 14 16.61 3.87 31.07
N SER A 15 15.51 4.53 31.44
CA SER A 15 14.33 4.73 30.60
C SER A 15 13.80 6.14 30.77
N VAL A 16 13.29 6.73 29.69
CA VAL A 16 12.63 8.05 29.70
C VAL A 16 11.28 7.93 29.02
N GLN A 17 10.30 8.69 29.50
CA GLN A 17 9.02 8.88 28.82
C GLN A 17 9.08 10.17 28.01
N ILE A 18 8.80 10.07 26.71
CA ILE A 18 8.73 11.22 25.81
C ILE A 18 7.23 11.50 25.59
N PRO A 19 6.70 12.64 26.07
CA PRO A 19 5.31 13.00 25.82
C PRO A 19 5.15 13.34 24.34
N VAL A 20 4.34 12.56 23.63
CA VAL A 20 4.00 12.83 22.23
C VAL A 20 2.57 13.34 22.15
N SER A 21 2.39 14.56 21.63
CA SER A 21 1.08 15.09 21.29
C SER A 21 0.70 14.67 19.87
N VAL A 22 -0.29 13.79 19.77
CA VAL A 22 -0.86 13.35 18.48
C VAL A 22 -2.08 14.23 18.19
N PRO A 23 -2.07 15.04 17.11
CA PRO A 23 -3.25 15.82 16.73
C PRO A 23 -4.39 14.91 16.28
N GLU A 24 -5.62 15.42 16.21
CA GLU A 24 -6.67 14.73 15.45
C GLU A 24 -6.27 14.71 13.97
N ILE A 25 -6.10 13.51 13.41
CA ILE A 25 -5.66 13.33 12.03
C ILE A 25 -6.78 12.67 11.23
N GLU A 26 -7.01 13.22 10.04
CA GLU A 26 -7.76 12.59 8.97
C GLU A 26 -6.82 12.15 7.85
N TYR A 27 -6.85 10.88 7.46
CA TYR A 27 -5.94 10.31 6.46
C TYR A 27 -6.66 9.44 5.42
N SER A 28 -6.07 9.30 4.23
CA SER A 28 -6.58 8.39 3.19
C SER A 28 -5.86 7.03 3.15
N TYR A 29 -4.62 6.97 3.64
CA TYR A 29 -3.72 5.81 3.46
C TYR A 29 -3.01 5.38 4.76
N GLY A 30 -3.49 5.84 5.91
CA GLY A 30 -2.85 5.65 7.21
C GLY A 30 -1.99 6.84 7.64
N ALA A 31 -1.65 6.88 8.94
CA ALA A 31 -0.77 7.87 9.55
C ALA A 31 0.16 7.17 10.55
N HIS A 32 1.42 7.61 10.63
CA HIS A 32 2.42 6.95 11.46
C HIS A 32 3.35 7.96 12.13
N LEU A 33 3.81 7.62 13.33
CA LEU A 33 4.93 8.25 14.02
C LEU A 33 6.17 7.40 13.78
N ASN A 34 7.21 8.02 13.24
CA ASN A 34 8.53 7.40 13.12
C ASN A 34 9.44 8.01 14.17
N VAL A 35 10.15 7.18 14.92
CA VAL A 35 11.09 7.58 15.96
C VAL A 35 12.46 7.04 15.61
N TYR A 36 13.46 7.92 15.66
CA TYR A 36 14.85 7.59 15.37
C TYR A 36 15.71 7.95 16.58
N LEU A 37 16.67 7.09 16.91
CA LEU A 37 17.68 7.37 17.93
C LEU A 37 18.99 7.69 17.23
N GLY A 38 19.46 8.92 17.39
CA GLY A 38 20.75 9.39 16.89
C GLY A 38 21.85 9.33 17.95
N LYS A 39 23.08 9.02 17.54
CA LYS A 39 24.31 9.18 18.33
C LYS A 39 25.46 9.53 17.40
N ASP A 40 26.23 10.58 17.73
CA ASP A 40 27.40 11.04 16.97
C ASP A 40 27.12 11.22 15.46
N GLY A 41 25.96 11.79 15.13
CA GLY A 41 25.52 12.02 13.74
C GLY A 41 25.05 10.77 12.98
N LYS A 42 24.87 9.63 13.65
CA LYS A 42 24.37 8.38 13.05
C LYS A 42 23.08 7.92 13.71
N ILE A 43 22.15 7.41 12.91
CA ILE A 43 20.97 6.70 13.43
C ILE A 43 21.40 5.30 13.86
N ILE A 44 21.16 4.97 15.12
CA ILE A 44 21.55 3.70 15.73
C ILE A 44 20.35 2.80 16.06
N ALA A 45 19.14 3.36 16.12
CA ALA A 45 17.90 2.60 16.27
C ALA A 45 16.72 3.36 15.64
N HIS A 46 15.66 2.64 15.30
CA HIS A 46 14.41 3.22 14.82
C HIS A 46 13.21 2.34 15.18
N THR A 47 12.04 2.96 15.27
CA THR A 47 10.74 2.30 15.43
C THR A 47 9.64 3.11 14.75
N GLN A 48 8.55 2.46 14.38
CA GLN A 48 7.37 3.07 13.78
C GLN A 48 6.11 2.65 14.53
N HIS A 49 5.21 3.60 14.73
CA HIS A 49 3.94 3.39 15.41
C HIS A 49 2.80 3.93 14.55
N GLU A 50 1.73 3.15 14.42
CA GLU A 50 0.48 3.63 13.80
C GLU A 50 -0.14 4.73 14.67
N LEU A 51 -0.63 5.79 14.02
CA LEU A 51 -1.34 6.85 14.70
C LEU A 51 -2.86 6.64 14.54
N PRO A 52 -3.63 6.78 15.64
CA PRO A 52 -5.07 6.76 15.54
C PRO A 52 -5.56 7.98 14.74
N GLY A 53 -6.64 7.80 14.00
CA GLY A 53 -7.24 8.88 13.21
C GLY A 53 -8.47 8.42 12.45
N LYS A 54 -9.12 9.37 11.81
CA LYS A 54 -10.31 9.12 11.00
C LYS A 54 -9.90 8.86 9.55
N ILE A 55 -10.43 7.79 8.96
CA ILE A 55 -10.28 7.56 7.54
C ILE A 55 -11.10 8.63 6.81
N LYS A 56 -10.44 9.40 5.93
CA LYS A 56 -11.13 10.32 5.02
C LYS A 56 -12.05 9.51 4.13
N SER A 57 -13.35 9.72 4.31
CA SER A 57 -14.35 9.19 3.40
C SER A 57 -14.09 9.76 2.01
N ARG A 58 -13.97 8.89 1.01
CA ARG A 58 -13.97 9.32 -0.39
C ARG A 58 -15.42 9.24 -0.89
N PRO A 59 -15.96 10.31 -1.48
CA PRO A 59 -17.29 10.24 -2.07
C PRO A 59 -17.33 9.13 -3.11
N ALA A 60 -18.44 8.40 -3.16
CA ALA A 60 -18.67 7.44 -4.23
C ALA A 60 -18.60 8.20 -5.57
N GLY A 61 -17.95 7.58 -6.57
CA GLY A 61 -17.97 8.10 -7.93
C GLY A 61 -19.39 8.15 -8.49
N GLY A 62 -19.57 8.84 -9.62
CA GLY A 62 -20.83 8.84 -10.35
C GLY A 62 -21.22 7.44 -10.85
N ILE A 63 -22.48 7.28 -11.23
CA ILE A 63 -22.98 6.04 -11.83
C ILE A 63 -22.32 5.84 -13.20
N LEU A 64 -21.66 4.71 -13.38
CA LEU A 64 -21.15 4.27 -14.67
C LEU A 64 -22.09 3.21 -15.25
N LYS A 65 -22.57 3.41 -16.48
CA LYS A 65 -23.30 2.36 -17.20
C LYS A 65 -22.28 1.38 -17.77
N LEU A 66 -22.59 0.09 -17.63
CA LEU A 66 -21.80 -0.99 -18.20
C LEU A 66 -22.49 -1.51 -19.47
N THR A 67 -21.69 -1.87 -20.46
CA THR A 67 -22.15 -2.58 -21.64
C THR A 67 -21.81 -4.05 -21.48
N GLU A 68 -22.83 -4.90 -21.49
CA GLU A 68 -22.66 -6.35 -21.39
C GLU A 68 -22.85 -7.01 -22.76
N THR A 69 -21.92 -7.89 -23.11
CA THR A 69 -22.03 -8.78 -24.26
C THR A 69 -22.06 -10.23 -23.79
N LYS A 70 -22.15 -11.17 -24.74
CA LYS A 70 -22.05 -12.60 -24.43
C LYS A 70 -20.74 -12.94 -23.70
N ASN A 71 -19.64 -12.29 -24.06
CA ASN A 71 -18.29 -12.68 -23.61
C ASN A 71 -17.65 -11.63 -22.70
N GLU A 72 -18.14 -10.40 -22.66
CA GLU A 72 -17.46 -9.27 -22.06
C GLU A 72 -18.40 -8.38 -21.24
N ILE A 73 -17.82 -7.69 -20.26
CA ILE A 73 -18.42 -6.57 -19.56
C ILE A 73 -17.48 -5.39 -19.79
N ILE A 74 -18.01 -4.30 -20.35
CA ILE A 74 -17.24 -3.14 -20.77
C ILE A 74 -17.65 -1.94 -19.93
N ALA A 75 -16.66 -1.28 -19.31
CA ALA A 75 -16.82 -0.07 -18.53
C ALA A 75 -16.13 1.09 -19.25
N GLU A 76 -16.87 2.13 -19.64
CA GLU A 76 -16.34 3.26 -20.42
C GLU A 76 -16.63 4.59 -19.73
N GLY A 77 -15.57 5.35 -19.48
CA GLY A 77 -15.65 6.74 -19.03
C GLY A 77 -14.91 7.67 -19.99
N GLU A 78 -14.87 8.96 -19.67
CA GLU A 78 -14.27 9.98 -20.54
C GLU A 78 -12.81 9.68 -20.95
N ARG A 79 -12.04 9.09 -20.03
CA ARG A 79 -10.60 8.85 -20.19
C ARG A 79 -10.21 7.38 -20.07
N PHE A 80 -11.17 6.47 -19.94
CA PHE A 80 -10.85 5.07 -19.71
C PHE A 80 -11.85 4.12 -20.37
N THR A 81 -11.35 2.95 -20.79
CA THR A 81 -12.16 1.81 -21.22
C THR A 81 -11.57 0.55 -20.61
N TYR A 82 -12.36 -0.17 -19.83
CA TYR A 82 -11.96 -1.43 -19.21
C TYR A 82 -12.82 -2.58 -19.74
N VAL A 83 -12.18 -3.67 -20.14
CA VAL A 83 -12.85 -4.86 -20.67
C VAL A 83 -12.59 -6.04 -19.74
N PHE A 84 -13.66 -6.57 -19.15
CA PHE A 84 -13.64 -7.76 -18.32
C PHE A 84 -14.16 -8.97 -19.11
N SER A 85 -13.36 -10.03 -19.20
CA SER A 85 -13.76 -11.27 -19.86
C SER A 85 -14.61 -12.14 -18.94
N ARG A 86 -15.83 -12.45 -19.37
CA ARG A 86 -16.73 -13.40 -18.69
C ARG A 86 -16.24 -14.84 -18.79
N HIS A 87 -15.43 -15.16 -19.80
CA HIS A 87 -14.84 -16.49 -19.98
C HIS A 87 -13.63 -16.70 -19.06
N TYR A 88 -12.73 -15.69 -18.97
CA TYR A 88 -11.52 -15.80 -18.16
C TYR A 88 -11.67 -15.30 -16.72
N GLY A 89 -12.76 -14.59 -16.40
CA GLY A 89 -12.98 -14.00 -15.09
C GLY A 89 -11.97 -12.93 -14.71
N THR A 90 -11.36 -12.26 -15.70
CA THR A 90 -10.28 -11.28 -15.51
C THR A 90 -10.36 -10.16 -16.54
N PHE A 91 -9.68 -9.04 -16.28
CA PHE A 91 -9.52 -7.98 -17.28
C PHE A 91 -8.61 -8.42 -18.43
N THR A 92 -9.05 -8.13 -19.64
CA THR A 92 -8.32 -8.38 -20.89
C THR A 92 -7.81 -7.10 -21.53
N SER A 93 -8.33 -5.94 -21.13
CA SER A 93 -7.86 -4.61 -21.57
C SER A 93 -8.15 -3.56 -20.49
N LEU A 94 -7.19 -2.67 -20.26
CA LEU A 94 -7.33 -1.47 -19.45
C LEU A 94 -6.75 -0.29 -20.22
N VAL A 95 -7.58 0.43 -20.98
CA VAL A 95 -7.17 1.62 -21.71
C VAL A 95 -7.36 2.85 -20.83
N ILE A 96 -6.32 3.68 -20.71
CA ILE A 96 -6.38 5.00 -20.06
C ILE A 96 -5.76 6.02 -21.03
N ASP A 97 -6.46 7.11 -21.30
CA ASP A 97 -6.04 8.15 -22.25
C ASP A 97 -5.64 7.60 -23.63
N GLY A 98 -6.37 6.58 -24.09
CA GLY A 98 -6.11 5.90 -25.36
C GLY A 98 -4.91 4.95 -25.36
N GLN A 99 -4.24 4.75 -24.22
CA GLN A 99 -3.10 3.83 -24.08
C GLN A 99 -3.48 2.58 -23.30
N GLU A 100 -3.23 1.42 -23.89
CA GLU A 100 -3.38 0.12 -23.22
C GLU A 100 -2.34 -0.02 -22.10
N GLN A 101 -2.80 -0.37 -20.89
CA GLN A 101 -1.97 -0.52 -19.69
C GLN A 101 -1.60 -1.98 -19.44
N LEU A 102 -2.25 -2.93 -20.10
CA LEU A 102 -1.95 -4.35 -19.99
C LEU A 102 -1.07 -4.82 -21.15
N GLU A 103 0.07 -5.42 -20.83
CA GLU A 103 0.88 -6.17 -21.81
C GLU A 103 0.17 -7.46 -22.27
N GLY A 104 -0.80 -7.94 -21.47
CA GLY A 104 -1.67 -9.05 -21.83
C GLY A 104 -2.68 -9.35 -20.73
N ARG A 105 -3.45 -10.42 -20.94
CA ARG A 105 -4.47 -10.90 -19.98
C ARG A 105 -3.91 -11.03 -18.56
N MET A 106 -4.63 -10.47 -17.58
CA MET A 106 -4.35 -10.70 -16.16
C MET A 106 -4.53 -12.17 -15.78
N ARG A 107 -3.67 -12.68 -14.89
CA ARG A 107 -3.73 -14.07 -14.42
C ARG A 107 -3.62 -14.11 -12.90
N LEU A 108 -4.46 -14.91 -12.27
CA LEU A 108 -4.25 -15.30 -10.88
C LEU A 108 -3.01 -16.20 -10.82
N THR A 109 -2.08 -15.91 -9.93
CA THR A 109 -0.88 -16.72 -9.70
C THR A 109 -0.82 -17.12 -8.24
N ALA A 110 -0.30 -18.33 -7.98
CA ALA A 110 -0.08 -18.87 -6.64
C ALA A 110 1.40 -19.16 -6.37
N PHE A 111 2.27 -18.76 -7.30
CA PHE A 111 3.69 -19.06 -7.26
C PHE A 111 4.49 -17.76 -7.14
N ARG A 112 5.55 -17.80 -6.33
CA ARG A 112 6.59 -16.76 -6.27
C ARG A 112 7.92 -17.40 -6.61
N ALA A 113 8.87 -16.61 -7.12
CA ALA A 113 10.23 -17.08 -7.29
C ALA A 113 10.78 -17.59 -5.93
N ALA A 114 11.41 -18.77 -5.96
CA ALA A 114 11.93 -19.41 -4.77
C ALA A 114 13.09 -18.60 -4.20
N THR A 115 13.09 -18.41 -2.87
CA THR A 115 14.25 -17.96 -2.12
C THR A 115 15.13 -19.15 -1.75
N ASP A 116 16.36 -18.91 -1.32
CA ASP A 116 17.22 -19.99 -0.81
C ASP A 116 16.56 -20.76 0.34
N ASN A 117 15.84 -20.07 1.23
CA ASN A 117 15.09 -20.70 2.34
C ASN A 117 14.01 -21.68 1.83
N ASP A 118 13.36 -21.37 0.70
CA ASP A 118 12.35 -22.25 0.10
C ASP A 118 13.00 -23.50 -0.53
N ARG A 119 14.20 -23.35 -1.10
CA ARG A 119 14.96 -24.46 -1.70
C ARG A 119 15.41 -25.48 -0.65
N TYR A 120 15.95 -25.03 0.47
CA TYR A 120 16.38 -25.94 1.55
C TYR A 120 15.22 -26.75 2.14
N ALA A 121 14.04 -26.15 2.27
CA ALA A 121 12.85 -26.86 2.75
C ALA A 121 12.38 -27.99 1.81
N ALA A 122 12.70 -27.89 0.50
CA ALA A 122 12.37 -28.91 -0.48
C ALA A 122 13.38 -30.08 -0.54
N GLU A 123 14.63 -29.89 -0.09
CA GLU A 123 15.69 -30.91 -0.11
C GLU A 123 15.72 -31.80 1.14
N MET A 124 15.03 -31.40 2.22
CA MET A 124 14.98 -32.14 3.50
C MET A 124 13.75 -33.04 3.68
N GLY A 125 12.90 -33.16 2.65
CA GLY A 125 11.73 -34.06 2.62
C GLY A 125 11.96 -35.24 1.69
#